data_AF-A0AAW9B7R3-F1
#
_entry.id   AF-A0AAW9B7R3-F1
#
_cell.length_a   1.000
_cell.length_b   1.000
_cell.length_c   1.000
_cell.angle_alpha   90.00
_cell.angle_beta   90.00
_cell.angle_gamma   90.00
#
_symmetry.space_group_name_H-M   'P 1'
#
loop_
_entity.id
_entity.type
_entity.pdbx_description
1 polymer ?
#
loop_
_entity_poly.entity_id
_entity_poly.type
_entity_poly.pdbx_seq_one_letter_code
_entity_poly.pdbx_strand_id
1 'polypeptide(L)'
;LEKLNQSISKFSSLADEKRVARFRNDLQDSVQNLIPALTQLTKQFDPSQFEEGIYRFEHGELPTWLENQSKELKQFSKKANQSVAKIADLIAERVKDGELAARLAEPALAELGFYIQRLENLAQVWHLMAEPTREKGAPLARWLETHPDREGDFIVSVSPLEIGWQLDQQIWSRCIGAVLVSATMRALNSFHYFCHQVGMDGKPESGTQFLALASPFDYQNQAELLIPAMKYEPSAPQFTEYLIEILPKYLE
;
A
#
# COMPACT_ATOMS: atom_id res chain seq x y z
N LEU A 1 17.84 4.90 3.64
CA LEU A 1 18.74 3.77 3.92
C LEU A 1 20.13 4.24 4.30
N GLU A 2 20.77 5.12 3.51
CA GLU A 2 22.10 5.66 3.83
C GLU A 2 22.17 6.38 5.19
N LYS A 3 21.24 7.30 5.47
CA LYS A 3 21.13 7.97 6.79
C LYS A 3 20.92 6.99 7.94
N LEU A 4 20.10 5.96 7.70
CA LEU A 4 19.91 4.87 8.66
C LEU A 4 21.25 4.19 8.92
N ASN A 5 21.96 3.78 7.85
CA ASN A 5 23.27 3.10 7.94
C ASN A 5 24.27 3.87 8.81
N GLN A 6 24.38 5.18 8.59
CA GLN A 6 25.26 6.07 9.37
C GLN A 6 24.85 6.14 10.86
N SER A 7 23.57 5.96 11.16
CA SER A 7 23.01 6.10 12.50
C SER A 7 22.85 4.78 13.26
N ILE A 8 23.05 3.62 12.62
CA ILE A 8 22.87 2.30 13.25
C ILE A 8 23.68 2.17 14.54
N SER A 9 24.96 2.53 14.50
CA SER A 9 25.86 2.42 15.65
C SER A 9 25.43 3.32 16.81
N LYS A 10 24.93 4.52 16.50
CA LYS A 10 24.39 5.47 17.48
C LYS A 10 23.14 4.92 18.17
N PHE A 11 22.23 4.28 17.43
CA PHE A 11 21.05 3.67 18.05
C PHE A 11 21.43 2.45 18.89
N SER A 12 22.32 1.61 18.36
CA SER A 12 22.71 0.36 19.03
C SER A 12 23.40 0.60 20.37
N SER A 13 24.14 1.70 20.53
CA SER A 13 24.79 2.04 21.81
C SER A 13 23.82 2.39 22.95
N LEU A 14 22.55 2.65 22.63
CA LEU A 14 21.48 2.86 23.61
C LEU A 14 20.86 1.54 24.09
N ALA A 15 21.13 0.42 23.44
CA ALA A 15 20.68 -0.91 23.86
C ALA A 15 21.78 -1.69 24.59
N ASP A 16 21.44 -2.85 25.15
CA ASP A 16 22.45 -3.78 25.70
C ASP A 16 23.25 -4.40 24.55
N GLU A 17 24.57 -4.26 24.58
CA GLU A 17 25.47 -4.65 23.49
C GLU A 17 25.36 -6.16 23.16
N LYS A 18 25.21 -7.02 24.16
CA LYS A 18 25.12 -8.48 23.95
C LYS A 18 23.81 -8.86 23.24
N ARG A 19 22.73 -8.15 23.54
CA ARG A 19 21.41 -8.39 22.95
C ARG A 19 21.25 -7.74 21.57
N VAL A 20 21.81 -6.54 21.37
CA VAL A 20 21.63 -5.76 20.14
C VAL A 20 22.58 -6.16 19.02
N ALA A 21 23.77 -6.69 19.33
CA ALA A 21 24.83 -6.94 18.34
C ALA A 21 24.36 -7.74 17.13
N ARG A 22 23.55 -8.79 17.34
CA ARG A 22 22.98 -9.58 16.24
C ARG A 22 22.11 -8.73 15.32
N PHE A 23 21.15 -7.98 15.89
CA PHE A 23 20.23 -7.15 15.11
C PHE A 23 20.94 -5.98 14.43
N ARG A 24 21.97 -5.43 15.07
CA ARG A 24 22.85 -4.42 14.47
C ARG A 24 23.53 -4.96 13.21
N ASN A 25 24.16 -6.12 13.31
CA ASN A 25 24.86 -6.74 12.18
C ASN A 25 23.86 -7.14 11.08
N ASP A 26 22.74 -7.76 11.45
CA ASP A 26 21.67 -8.13 10.53
C ASP A 26 21.12 -6.91 9.76
N LEU A 27 20.96 -5.76 10.43
CA LEU A 27 20.53 -4.50 9.81
C LEU A 27 21.61 -3.93 8.90
N GLN A 28 22.88 -3.90 9.34
CA GLN A 28 24.01 -3.43 8.54
C GLN A 28 24.15 -4.23 7.25
N ASP A 29 24.16 -5.57 7.34
CA ASP A 29 24.24 -6.47 6.19
C ASP A 29 23.06 -6.23 5.24
N SER A 30 21.83 -6.12 5.77
CA SER A 30 20.65 -5.90 4.95
C SER A 30 20.72 -4.56 4.22
N VAL A 31 21.15 -3.49 4.88
CA VAL A 31 21.27 -2.15 4.29
C VAL A 31 22.40 -2.11 3.24
N GLN A 32 23.51 -2.80 3.49
CA GLN A 32 24.64 -2.90 2.55
C GLN A 32 24.28 -3.63 1.27
N ASN A 33 23.30 -4.54 1.30
CA ASN A 33 22.77 -5.21 0.12
C ASN A 33 21.63 -4.41 -0.55
N LEU A 34 20.73 -3.81 0.25
CA LEU A 34 19.60 -3.04 -0.27
C LEU A 34 20.02 -1.80 -1.07
N ILE A 35 20.97 -1.01 -0.57
CA ILE A 35 21.39 0.24 -1.22
C ILE A 35 21.87 -0.03 -2.66
N PRO A 36 22.89 -0.86 -2.91
CA PRO A 36 23.38 -1.09 -4.27
C PRO A 36 22.33 -1.74 -5.16
N ALA A 37 21.53 -2.69 -4.65
CA ALA A 37 20.48 -3.34 -5.43
C ALA A 37 19.43 -2.33 -5.93
N LEU A 38 18.95 -1.44 -5.06
CA LEU A 38 17.99 -0.40 -5.43
C LEU A 38 18.60 0.65 -6.37
N THR A 39 19.85 1.06 -6.15
CA THR A 39 20.55 1.98 -7.05
C THR A 39 20.83 1.37 -8.43
N GLN A 40 21.07 0.06 -8.50
CA GLN A 40 21.27 -0.62 -9.78
C GLN A 40 19.94 -0.73 -10.56
N LEU A 41 18.84 -0.95 -9.85
CA LEU A 41 17.51 -1.06 -10.45
C LEU A 41 17.14 0.20 -11.24
N THR A 42 17.44 1.40 -10.71
CA THR A 42 17.15 2.66 -11.41
C THR A 42 17.91 2.81 -12.73
N LYS A 43 19.04 2.12 -12.90
CA LYS A 43 19.85 2.16 -14.13
C LYS A 43 19.40 1.17 -15.20
N GLN A 44 18.54 0.21 -14.86
CA GLN A 44 18.04 -0.81 -15.78
C GLN A 44 16.82 -0.34 -16.57
N PHE A 45 16.14 0.72 -16.11
CA PHE A 45 14.98 1.28 -16.77
C PHE A 45 15.37 2.43 -17.67
N ASP A 46 14.90 2.38 -18.92
CA ASP A 46 15.01 3.48 -19.87
C ASP A 46 13.82 4.43 -19.69
N PRO A 47 14.02 5.71 -19.32
CA PRO A 47 12.95 6.70 -19.22
C PRO A 47 12.11 6.84 -20.49
N SER A 48 12.64 6.50 -21.67
CA SER A 48 11.89 6.55 -22.93
C SER A 48 10.70 5.58 -22.99
N GLN A 49 10.69 4.55 -22.13
CA GLN A 49 9.62 3.56 -22.03
C GLN A 49 8.45 4.03 -21.15
N PHE A 50 8.58 5.19 -20.49
CA PHE A 50 7.56 5.71 -19.58
C PHE A 50 6.58 6.59 -20.35
N GLU A 51 5.31 6.20 -20.35
CA GLU A 51 4.22 7.01 -20.90
C GLU A 51 3.68 7.91 -19.79
N GLU A 52 3.75 9.23 -19.99
CA GLU A 52 3.36 10.24 -18.99
C GLU A 52 4.08 10.03 -17.63
N GLY A 53 5.33 9.56 -17.66
CA GLY A 53 6.11 9.29 -16.46
C GLY A 53 5.75 7.98 -15.75
N ILE A 54 4.95 7.11 -16.37
CA ILE A 54 4.52 5.82 -15.81
C ILE A 54 4.94 4.66 -16.73
N TYR A 55 5.58 3.65 -16.14
CA TYR A 55 5.89 2.38 -16.79
C TYR A 55 5.07 1.26 -16.15
N ARG A 56 4.16 0.64 -16.90
CA ARG A 56 3.28 -0.43 -16.41
C ARG A 56 3.78 -1.78 -16.89
N PHE A 57 3.83 -2.75 -15.98
CA PHE A 57 4.11 -4.14 -16.35
C PHE A 57 2.83 -4.77 -16.91
N GLU A 58 2.83 -5.12 -18.20
CA GLU A 58 1.69 -5.73 -18.86
C GLU A 58 1.30 -7.04 -18.16
N HIS A 59 0.00 -7.22 -17.88
CA HIS A 59 -0.53 -8.33 -17.08
C HIS A 59 0.09 -8.51 -15.68
N GLY A 60 0.84 -7.51 -15.19
CA GLY A 60 1.60 -7.60 -13.96
C GLY A 60 2.85 -8.49 -14.06
N GLU A 61 3.28 -8.87 -15.26
CA GLU A 61 4.40 -9.78 -15.47
C GLU A 61 5.74 -9.05 -15.35
N LEU A 62 6.60 -9.55 -14.46
CA LEU A 62 7.94 -9.01 -14.29
C LEU A 62 8.93 -9.76 -15.20
N PRO A 63 9.91 -9.06 -15.80
CA PRO A 63 11.00 -9.74 -16.48
C PRO A 63 11.81 -10.59 -15.47
N THR A 64 12.38 -11.71 -15.92
CA THR A 64 13.05 -12.70 -15.06
C THR A 64 14.09 -12.09 -14.11
N TRP A 65 14.84 -11.10 -14.59
CA TRP A 65 15.85 -10.42 -13.77
C TRP A 65 15.22 -9.67 -12.58
N LEU A 66 14.10 -8.99 -12.81
CA LEU A 66 13.40 -8.22 -11.78
C LEU A 66 12.62 -9.12 -10.84
N GLU A 67 12.11 -10.26 -11.32
CA GLU A 67 11.50 -11.27 -10.45
C GLU A 67 12.51 -11.81 -9.44
N ASN A 68 13.72 -12.17 -9.91
CA ASN A 68 14.80 -12.63 -9.04
C ASN A 68 15.27 -11.52 -8.09
N GLN A 69 15.47 -10.31 -8.60
CA GLN A 69 15.87 -9.17 -7.78
C GLN A 69 14.81 -8.83 -6.72
N SER A 70 13.51 -8.94 -7.06
CA SER A 70 12.42 -8.72 -6.10
C SER A 70 12.46 -9.72 -4.95
N LYS A 71 12.81 -10.99 -5.22
CA LYS A 71 12.96 -12.03 -4.18
C LYS A 71 14.09 -11.70 -3.21
N GLU A 72 15.22 -11.20 -3.71
CA GLU A 72 16.35 -10.75 -2.88
C GLU A 72 15.97 -9.51 -2.06
N LEU A 73 15.40 -8.49 -2.71
CA LEU A 73 14.95 -7.25 -2.07
C LEU A 73 13.91 -7.52 -0.99
N LYS A 74 12.99 -8.48 -1.21
CA LYS A 74 12.02 -8.95 -0.20
C LYS A 74 12.71 -9.50 1.05
N GLN A 75 13.75 -10.32 0.88
CA GLN A 75 14.47 -10.91 2.01
C GLN A 75 15.20 -9.83 2.82
N PHE A 76 15.99 -8.98 2.15
CA PHE A 76 16.77 -7.96 2.84
C PHE A 76 15.89 -6.86 3.45
N SER A 77 14.85 -6.39 2.77
CA SER A 77 13.93 -5.38 3.31
C SER A 77 13.17 -5.90 4.54
N LYS A 78 12.68 -7.14 4.50
CA LYS A 78 12.04 -7.79 5.65
C LYS A 78 13.01 -7.92 6.82
N LYS A 79 14.24 -8.40 6.58
CA LYS A 79 15.26 -8.55 7.62
C LYS A 79 15.69 -7.20 8.21
N ALA A 80 15.84 -6.17 7.39
CA ALA A 80 16.12 -4.81 7.83
C ALA A 80 14.99 -4.26 8.71
N ASN A 81 13.72 -4.39 8.27
CA ASN A 81 12.54 -3.95 9.03
C ASN A 81 12.47 -4.64 10.41
N GLN A 82 12.62 -5.97 10.45
CA GLN A 82 12.60 -6.73 11.70
C GLN A 82 13.74 -6.32 12.63
N SER A 83 14.94 -6.11 12.09
CA SER A 83 16.12 -5.76 12.88
C SER A 83 16.01 -4.35 13.47
N VAL A 84 15.56 -3.36 12.69
CA VAL A 84 15.35 -1.99 13.20
C VAL A 84 14.25 -1.94 14.27
N ALA A 85 13.17 -2.71 14.09
CA ALA A 85 12.10 -2.81 15.09
C ALA A 85 12.62 -3.43 16.38
N LYS A 86 13.45 -4.49 16.29
CA LYS A 86 14.06 -5.11 17.47
C LYS A 86 15.06 -4.21 18.18
N ILE A 87 15.82 -3.40 17.48
CA ILE A 87 16.69 -2.38 18.10
C ILE A 87 15.83 -1.39 18.90
N ALA A 88 14.72 -0.90 18.33
CA ALA A 88 13.81 0.00 19.03
C ALA A 88 13.17 -0.66 20.27
N ASP A 89 12.70 -1.90 20.16
CA ASP A 89 12.16 -2.69 21.28
C ASP A 89 13.17 -2.78 22.43
N LEU A 90 14.43 -3.11 22.13
CA LEU A 90 15.49 -3.25 23.14
C LEU A 90 15.82 -1.93 23.85
N ILE A 91 15.78 -0.80 23.13
CA ILE A 91 15.96 0.52 23.74
C ILE A 91 14.78 0.84 24.66
N ALA A 92 13.55 0.59 24.21
CA ALA A 92 12.34 0.84 24.99
C ALA A 92 12.29 -0.03 26.26
N GLU A 93 12.75 -1.27 26.19
CA GLU A 93 12.86 -2.18 27.34
C GLU A 93 13.80 -1.60 28.41
N ARG A 94 14.99 -1.11 28.03
CA ARG A 94 15.92 -0.47 28.98
C ARG A 94 15.37 0.78 29.65
N VAL A 95 14.53 1.54 28.94
CA VAL A 95 13.82 2.69 29.54
C VAL A 95 12.82 2.19 30.59
N LYS A 96 12.05 1.14 30.26
CA LYS A 96 11.07 0.54 31.17
C LYS A 96 11.72 -0.05 32.43
N ASP A 97 12.90 -0.64 32.29
CA ASP A 97 13.66 -1.23 33.40
C ASP A 97 14.45 -0.18 34.21
N GLY A 98 14.41 1.09 33.80
CA GLY A 98 15.09 2.20 34.47
C GLY A 98 16.60 2.27 34.23
N GLU A 99 17.13 1.46 33.31
CA GLU A 99 18.55 1.41 32.95
C GLU A 99 18.98 2.53 31.99
N LEU A 100 18.03 3.16 31.31
CA LEU A 100 18.26 4.26 30.38
C LEU A 100 17.27 5.40 30.63
N ALA A 101 17.78 6.64 30.74
CA ALA A 101 16.95 7.81 30.93
C ALA A 101 16.08 8.08 29.69
N ALA A 102 14.76 8.23 29.88
CA ALA A 102 13.79 8.48 28.81
C ALA A 102 14.19 9.65 27.89
N ARG A 103 14.70 10.75 28.46
CA ARG A 103 15.18 11.92 27.71
C ARG A 103 16.27 11.61 26.67
N LEU A 104 17.08 10.57 26.90
CA LEU A 104 18.13 10.13 25.96
C LEU A 104 17.57 9.17 24.90
N ALA A 105 16.55 8.38 25.25
CA ALA A 105 15.95 7.39 24.38
C ALA A 105 14.88 7.96 23.43
N GLU A 106 14.06 8.90 23.90
CA GLU A 106 12.91 9.45 23.16
C GLU A 106 13.27 9.97 21.76
N PRO A 107 14.35 10.77 21.57
CA PRO A 107 14.71 11.22 20.23
C PRO A 107 15.12 10.06 19.31
N ALA A 108 15.83 9.06 19.85
CA ALA A 108 16.26 7.89 19.10
C ALA A 108 15.08 7.00 18.73
N LEU A 109 14.14 6.76 19.65
CA LEU A 109 12.93 5.98 19.42
C LEU A 109 12.00 6.65 18.39
N ALA A 110 11.88 7.99 18.42
CA ALA A 110 11.13 8.73 17.42
C ALA A 110 11.75 8.58 16.01
N GLU A 111 13.08 8.72 15.92
CA GLU A 111 13.79 8.54 14.64
C GLU A 111 13.70 7.09 14.13
N LEU A 112 13.85 6.11 15.02
CA LEU A 112 13.67 4.69 14.70
C LEU A 112 12.24 4.37 14.26
N GLY A 113 11.22 4.97 14.88
CA GLY A 113 9.83 4.84 14.48
C GLY A 113 9.59 5.28 13.03
N PHE A 114 10.20 6.40 12.63
CA PHE A 114 10.18 6.85 11.24
C PHE A 114 10.83 5.82 10.29
N TYR A 115 12.00 5.27 10.65
CA TYR A 115 12.66 4.26 9.83
C TYR A 115 11.88 2.93 9.77
N ILE A 116 11.24 2.52 10.86
CA ILE A 116 10.39 1.32 10.93
C ILE A 116 9.26 1.46 9.90
N GLN A 117 8.51 2.56 9.92
CA GLN A 117 7.41 2.78 8.99
C GLN A 117 7.86 2.75 7.52
N ARG A 118 9.00 3.37 7.22
CA ARG A 118 9.55 3.39 5.86
C ARG A 118 10.08 2.03 5.40
N LEU A 119 10.76 1.30 6.28
CA LEU A 119 11.23 -0.05 5.98
C LEU A 119 10.08 -1.05 5.88
N GLU A 120 9.00 -0.84 6.63
CA GLU A 120 7.79 -1.64 6.51
C GLU A 120 7.15 -1.46 5.13
N ASN A 121 6.97 -0.21 4.69
CA ASN A 121 6.46 0.07 3.35
C ASN A 121 7.37 -0.53 2.25
N LEU A 122 8.68 -0.36 2.37
CA LEU A 122 9.65 -0.98 1.46
C LEU A 122 9.52 -2.52 1.44
N ALA A 123 9.39 -3.15 2.61
CA ALA A 123 9.24 -4.59 2.73
C ALA A 123 7.92 -5.09 2.13
N GLN A 124 6.82 -4.34 2.29
CA GLN A 124 5.53 -4.67 1.70
C GLN A 124 5.57 -4.59 0.16
N VAL A 125 6.16 -3.54 -0.40
CA VAL A 125 6.32 -3.39 -1.86
C VAL A 125 7.10 -4.58 -2.43
N TRP A 126 8.27 -4.89 -1.87
CA TRP A 126 9.06 -6.02 -2.38
C TRP A 126 8.46 -7.39 -2.07
N HIS A 127 7.68 -7.49 -0.99
CA HIS A 127 6.90 -8.70 -0.70
C HIS A 127 5.94 -9.03 -1.84
N LEU A 128 5.15 -8.04 -2.26
CA LEU A 128 4.14 -8.17 -3.32
C LEU A 128 4.77 -8.21 -4.73
N MET A 129 5.85 -7.46 -4.98
CA MET A 129 6.60 -7.55 -6.24
C MET A 129 7.16 -8.96 -6.46
N ALA A 130 7.61 -9.63 -5.41
CA ALA A 130 8.12 -11.00 -5.48
C ALA A 130 7.04 -12.10 -5.41
N GLU A 131 5.74 -11.74 -5.32
CA GLU A 131 4.68 -12.76 -5.42
C GLU A 131 4.66 -13.33 -6.85
N PRO A 132 4.60 -14.66 -7.02
CA PRO A 132 4.45 -15.25 -8.34
C PRO A 132 3.13 -14.83 -8.96
N THR A 133 3.08 -14.78 -10.29
CA THR A 133 1.83 -14.58 -11.03
C THR A 133 0.85 -15.71 -10.65
N ARG A 134 -0.36 -15.34 -10.26
CA ARG A 134 -1.37 -16.30 -9.84
C ARG A 134 -1.96 -16.98 -11.08
N GLU A 135 -2.12 -18.30 -11.04
CA GLU A 135 -2.82 -19.05 -12.10
C GLU A 135 -4.33 -18.74 -12.12
N LYS A 136 -4.88 -18.26 -11.00
CA LYS A 136 -6.31 -17.95 -10.83
C LYS A 136 -6.49 -16.64 -10.08
N GLY A 137 -7.51 -15.87 -10.48
CA GLY A 137 -7.82 -14.54 -9.94
C GLY A 137 -7.07 -13.42 -10.66
N ALA A 138 -7.41 -12.17 -10.34
CA ALA A 138 -6.74 -11.03 -10.96
C ALA A 138 -5.24 -10.96 -10.60
N PRO A 139 -4.36 -10.59 -11.56
CA PRO A 139 -2.94 -10.41 -11.29
C PRO A 139 -2.71 -9.19 -10.38
N LEU A 140 -1.48 -9.07 -9.87
CA LEU A 140 -1.04 -7.87 -9.18
C LEU A 140 -0.76 -6.77 -10.22
N ALA A 141 -1.37 -5.61 -10.07
CA ALA A 141 -0.97 -4.43 -10.82
C ALA A 141 0.40 -3.99 -10.31
N ARG A 142 1.38 -3.87 -11.21
CA ARG A 142 2.75 -3.45 -10.91
C ARG A 142 3.14 -2.34 -11.86
N TRP A 143 3.72 -1.28 -11.35
CA TRP A 143 4.18 -0.17 -12.17
C TRP A 143 5.28 0.63 -11.47
N LEU A 144 5.99 1.41 -12.28
CA LEU A 144 6.99 2.37 -11.85
C LEU A 144 6.56 3.77 -12.28
N GLU A 145 6.86 4.77 -11.47
CA GLU A 145 6.63 6.17 -11.82
C GLU A 145 7.92 6.96 -11.63
N THR A 146 8.18 7.93 -12.50
CA THR A 146 9.27 8.89 -12.27
C THR A 146 8.91 9.78 -11.08
N HIS A 147 9.84 9.98 -10.15
CA HIS A 147 9.56 10.86 -9.01
C HIS A 147 9.46 12.32 -9.48
N PRO A 148 8.36 13.04 -9.17
CA PRO A 148 8.12 14.39 -9.71
C PRO A 148 9.20 15.40 -9.26
N ASP A 149 9.66 15.31 -8.01
CA ASP A 149 10.64 16.25 -7.45
C ASP A 149 12.10 15.77 -7.46
N ARG A 150 12.38 14.54 -7.93
CA ARG A 150 13.70 13.92 -7.82
C ARG A 150 14.07 13.20 -9.11
N GLU A 151 14.86 13.88 -9.92
CA GLU A 151 15.35 13.33 -11.16
C GLU A 151 16.19 12.06 -10.92
N GLY A 152 15.85 10.99 -11.65
CA GLY A 152 16.49 9.68 -11.52
C GLY A 152 15.98 8.78 -10.40
N ASP A 153 15.07 9.27 -9.54
CA ASP A 153 14.36 8.45 -8.56
C ASP A 153 13.06 7.89 -9.18
N PHE A 154 12.70 6.68 -8.79
CA PHE A 154 11.45 6.04 -9.17
C PHE A 154 10.58 5.73 -7.94
N ILE A 155 9.28 5.83 -8.12
CA ILE A 155 8.27 5.30 -7.21
C ILE A 155 7.91 3.90 -7.70
N VAL A 156 8.11 2.89 -6.86
CA VAL A 156 7.76 1.50 -7.16
C VAL A 156 6.42 1.19 -6.51
N SER A 157 5.44 0.81 -7.32
CA SER A 157 4.07 0.60 -6.88
C SER A 157 3.57 -0.78 -7.27
N VAL A 158 2.87 -1.41 -6.33
CA VAL A 158 2.23 -2.71 -6.51
C VAL A 158 0.91 -2.73 -5.75
N SER A 159 -0.15 -3.19 -6.40
CA SER A 159 -1.48 -3.24 -5.82
C SER A 159 -2.24 -4.49 -6.27
N PRO A 160 -2.92 -5.22 -5.36
CA PRO A 160 -3.87 -6.25 -5.74
C PRO A 160 -5.09 -5.62 -6.42
N LEU A 161 -5.45 -6.14 -7.59
CA LEU A 161 -6.68 -5.75 -8.29
C LEU A 161 -7.93 -6.30 -7.59
N GLU A 162 -7.79 -7.46 -6.94
CA GLU A 162 -8.84 -8.13 -6.19
C GLU A 162 -8.32 -8.55 -4.82
N ILE A 163 -9.10 -8.28 -3.77
CA ILE A 163 -8.76 -8.62 -2.38
C ILE A 163 -9.52 -9.82 -1.86
N GLY A 164 -10.42 -10.40 -2.66
CA GLY A 164 -11.36 -11.42 -2.19
C GLY A 164 -10.69 -12.64 -1.54
N TRP A 165 -9.60 -13.12 -2.13
CA TRP A 165 -8.81 -14.22 -1.54
C TRP A 165 -8.17 -13.85 -0.19
N GLN A 166 -7.69 -12.61 -0.03
CA GLN A 166 -7.11 -12.15 1.24
C GLN A 166 -8.19 -12.07 2.32
N LEU A 167 -9.37 -11.55 1.97
CA LEU A 167 -10.52 -11.51 2.89
C LEU A 167 -11.01 -12.92 3.25
N ASP A 168 -10.98 -13.86 2.31
CA ASP A 168 -11.32 -15.25 2.61
C ASP A 168 -10.38 -15.85 3.66
N GLN A 169 -9.08 -15.74 3.48
CA GLN A 169 -8.10 -16.27 4.43
C GLN A 169 -8.12 -15.59 5.80
N GLN A 170 -8.34 -14.28 5.84
CA GLN A 170 -8.26 -13.51 7.08
C GLN A 170 -9.59 -13.42 7.82
N ILE A 171 -10.71 -13.48 7.11
CA ILE A 171 -12.05 -13.20 7.64
C ILE A 171 -12.99 -14.37 7.35
N TRP A 172 -13.33 -14.65 6.08
CA TRP A 172 -14.45 -15.55 5.76
C TRP A 172 -14.22 -16.98 6.25
N SER A 173 -13.04 -17.55 5.99
CA SER A 173 -12.65 -18.89 6.45
C SER A 173 -12.45 -19.01 7.97
N ARG A 174 -12.35 -17.88 8.69
CA ARG A 174 -12.05 -17.81 10.13
C ARG A 174 -13.25 -17.40 10.98
N CYS A 175 -14.29 -16.83 10.37
CA CYS A 175 -15.49 -16.39 11.05
C CYS A 175 -16.61 -17.44 10.92
N ILE A 176 -17.42 -17.59 11.97
CA ILE A 176 -18.62 -18.45 11.94
C ILE A 176 -19.74 -17.79 11.13
N GLY A 177 -19.74 -16.45 11.09
CA GLY A 177 -20.65 -15.64 10.29
C GLY A 177 -20.24 -14.17 10.35
N ALA A 178 -20.61 -13.40 9.33
CA ALA A 178 -20.35 -11.97 9.23
C ALA A 178 -21.59 -11.25 8.73
N VAL A 179 -21.84 -10.05 9.25
CA VAL A 179 -22.91 -9.15 8.78
C VAL A 179 -22.27 -7.91 8.21
N LEU A 180 -22.48 -7.68 6.91
CA LEU A 180 -21.98 -6.50 6.21
C LEU A 180 -23.15 -5.56 5.94
N VAL A 181 -23.02 -4.31 6.38
CA VAL A 181 -24.06 -3.30 6.26
C VAL A 181 -23.47 -2.02 5.70
N SER A 182 -24.06 -1.53 4.62
CA SER A 182 -23.80 -0.20 4.08
C SER A 182 -24.99 0.25 3.23
N ALA A 183 -25.17 1.56 3.11
CA ALA A 183 -26.21 2.16 2.28
C ALA A 183 -25.99 1.90 0.78
N THR A 184 -24.76 1.63 0.34
CA THR A 184 -24.35 1.64 -1.08
C THR A 184 -23.65 0.35 -1.53
N MET A 185 -24.07 -0.81 -1.03
CA MET A 185 -23.44 -2.10 -1.42
C MET A 185 -23.86 -2.63 -2.79
N ARG A 186 -25.03 -2.20 -3.31
CA ARG A 186 -25.54 -2.69 -4.60
C ARG A 186 -25.00 -1.85 -5.75
N ALA A 187 -24.55 -2.53 -6.79
CA ALA A 187 -24.32 -1.94 -8.11
C ALA A 187 -25.42 -2.43 -9.05
N LEU A 188 -26.08 -1.50 -9.78
CA LEU A 188 -27.16 -1.84 -10.72
C LEU A 188 -28.22 -2.78 -10.11
N ASN A 189 -28.68 -2.46 -8.90
CA ASN A 189 -29.64 -3.26 -8.11
C ASN A 189 -29.18 -4.67 -7.71
N SER A 190 -27.89 -5.00 -7.84
CA SER A 190 -27.34 -6.32 -7.52
C SER A 190 -26.19 -6.25 -6.51
N PHE A 191 -26.08 -7.25 -5.64
CA PHE A 191 -24.93 -7.44 -4.74
C PHE A 191 -23.78 -8.19 -5.42
N HIS A 192 -23.97 -8.71 -6.64
CA HIS A 192 -23.01 -9.59 -7.31
C HIS A 192 -21.63 -8.94 -7.47
N TYR A 193 -21.58 -7.67 -7.87
CA TYR A 193 -20.32 -6.93 -8.01
C TYR A 193 -19.54 -6.85 -6.70
N PHE A 194 -20.24 -6.51 -5.61
CA PHE A 194 -19.64 -6.47 -4.28
C PHE A 194 -19.12 -7.85 -3.85
N CYS A 195 -19.93 -8.90 -4.00
CA CYS A 195 -19.55 -10.27 -3.67
C CYS A 195 -18.30 -10.71 -4.42
N HIS A 196 -18.21 -10.42 -5.72
CA HIS A 196 -17.03 -10.71 -6.53
C HIS A 196 -15.78 -10.01 -5.98
N GLN A 197 -15.87 -8.70 -5.71
CA GLN A 197 -14.73 -7.93 -5.18
C GLN A 197 -14.21 -8.45 -3.84
N VAL A 198 -15.11 -8.86 -2.96
CA VAL A 198 -14.75 -9.32 -1.61
C VAL A 198 -14.57 -10.84 -1.51
N GLY A 199 -14.68 -11.57 -2.63
CA GLY A 199 -14.44 -13.02 -2.70
C GLY A 199 -15.52 -13.86 -2.05
N MET A 200 -16.76 -13.38 -1.97
CA MET A 200 -17.90 -14.15 -1.47
C MET A 200 -18.66 -14.81 -2.62
N ASP A 201 -19.04 -16.09 -2.44
CA ASP A 201 -19.95 -16.74 -3.38
C ASP A 201 -21.39 -16.22 -3.15
N GLY A 202 -21.96 -15.60 -4.17
CA GLY A 202 -23.33 -15.07 -4.14
C GLY A 202 -24.42 -16.14 -4.34
N LYS A 203 -24.06 -17.42 -4.48
CA LYS A 203 -25.04 -18.51 -4.59
C LYS A 203 -25.74 -18.76 -3.25
N PRO A 204 -27.05 -19.03 -3.22
CA PRO A 204 -27.75 -19.36 -1.98
C PRO A 204 -27.16 -20.56 -1.21
N GLU A 205 -26.57 -21.52 -1.95
CA GLU A 205 -25.95 -22.73 -1.40
C GLU A 205 -24.71 -22.44 -0.54
N SER A 206 -24.06 -21.28 -0.71
CA SER A 206 -22.91 -20.87 0.10
C SER A 206 -23.30 -20.34 1.49
N GLY A 207 -24.59 -20.16 1.75
CA GLY A 207 -25.10 -19.55 2.99
C GLY A 207 -25.12 -18.01 2.97
N THR A 208 -24.66 -17.37 1.90
CA THR A 208 -24.72 -15.91 1.75
C THR A 208 -26.17 -15.44 1.58
N GLN A 209 -26.59 -14.48 2.40
CA GLN A 209 -27.93 -13.88 2.35
C GLN A 209 -27.84 -12.39 2.03
N PHE A 210 -28.80 -11.90 1.24
CA PHE A 210 -28.86 -10.51 0.82
C PHE A 210 -30.17 -9.85 1.26
N LEU A 211 -30.05 -8.66 1.85
CA LEU A 211 -31.20 -7.83 2.21
C LEU A 211 -30.96 -6.41 1.70
N ALA A 212 -31.84 -5.95 0.82
CA ALA A 212 -31.86 -4.56 0.36
C ALA A 212 -33.08 -3.86 0.96
N LEU A 213 -32.84 -2.92 1.87
CA LEU A 213 -33.88 -2.08 2.44
C LEU A 213 -34.08 -0.85 1.56
N ALA A 214 -35.35 -0.48 1.33
CA ALA A 214 -35.67 0.77 0.67
C ALA A 214 -35.33 1.95 1.58
N SER A 215 -34.93 3.07 0.97
CA SER A 215 -34.77 4.33 1.69
C SER A 215 -36.12 4.74 2.29
N PRO A 216 -36.16 5.26 3.53
CA PRO A 216 -37.38 5.78 4.12
C PRO A 216 -37.77 7.17 3.59
N PHE A 217 -36.94 7.81 2.76
CA PHE A 217 -37.18 9.17 2.26
C PHE A 217 -38.14 9.20 1.06
N ASP A 218 -38.96 10.23 1.02
CA ASP A 218 -39.90 10.50 -0.07
C ASP A 218 -39.23 11.28 -1.20
N TYR A 219 -38.47 10.57 -2.04
CA TYR A 219 -37.77 11.20 -3.16
C TYR A 219 -38.72 11.85 -4.18
N GLN A 220 -39.97 11.41 -4.29
CA GLN A 220 -40.90 11.99 -5.28
C GLN A 220 -41.27 13.43 -4.93
N ASN A 221 -41.35 13.75 -3.64
CA ASN A 221 -41.75 15.07 -3.16
C ASN A 221 -40.62 15.88 -2.52
N GLN A 222 -39.49 15.25 -2.17
CA GLN A 222 -38.37 15.89 -1.47
C GLN A 222 -37.05 15.89 -2.24
N ALA A 223 -37.02 15.37 -3.47
CA ALA A 223 -35.83 15.42 -4.31
C ALA A 223 -36.17 15.83 -5.75
N GLU A 224 -35.28 16.62 -6.34
CA GLU A 224 -35.33 17.01 -7.75
C GLU A 224 -34.04 16.52 -8.43
N LEU A 225 -34.18 15.87 -9.58
CA LEU A 225 -33.06 15.47 -10.43
C LEU A 225 -32.96 16.44 -11.61
N LEU A 226 -31.98 17.33 -11.56
CA LEU A 226 -31.68 18.27 -12.64
C LEU A 226 -30.65 17.67 -13.60
N ILE A 227 -31.02 17.50 -14.86
CA ILE A 227 -30.11 17.08 -15.94
C ILE A 227 -30.01 18.24 -16.95
N PRO A 228 -29.06 19.17 -16.76
CA PRO A 228 -28.95 20.34 -17.62
C PRO A 228 -28.41 19.96 -19.01
N ALA A 229 -28.90 20.67 -20.03
CA ALA A 229 -28.37 20.55 -21.38
C ALA A 229 -27.01 21.27 -21.48
N MET A 230 -25.93 20.54 -21.19
CA MET A 230 -24.56 21.08 -21.20
C MET A 230 -24.06 21.31 -22.62
N LYS A 231 -23.38 22.44 -22.85
CA LYS A 231 -22.79 22.79 -24.15
C LYS A 231 -21.53 21.97 -24.48
N TYR A 232 -20.77 21.58 -23.46
CA TYR A 232 -19.50 20.87 -23.60
C TYR A 232 -19.53 19.56 -22.82
N GLU A 233 -18.85 18.54 -23.33
CA GLU A 233 -18.59 17.30 -22.59
C GLU A 233 -17.51 17.53 -21.52
N PRO A 234 -17.46 16.72 -20.45
CA PRO A 234 -16.45 16.84 -19.39
C PRO A 234 -14.99 16.78 -19.85
N SER A 235 -14.73 16.18 -21.02
CA SER A 235 -13.41 16.07 -21.63
C SER A 235 -12.95 17.34 -22.35
N ALA A 236 -13.85 18.29 -22.63
CA ALA A 236 -13.53 19.50 -23.37
C ALA A 236 -12.76 20.51 -22.49
N PRO A 237 -11.72 21.19 -23.00
CA PRO A 237 -10.96 22.17 -22.22
C PRO A 237 -11.80 23.32 -21.65
N GLN A 238 -12.89 23.69 -22.34
CA GLN A 238 -13.80 24.76 -21.93
C GLN A 238 -14.83 24.33 -20.89
N PHE A 239 -14.91 23.04 -20.55
CA PHE A 239 -15.94 22.50 -19.66
C PHE A 239 -15.87 23.13 -18.29
N THR A 240 -14.67 23.31 -17.73
CA THR A 240 -14.48 23.87 -16.39
C THR A 240 -14.98 25.30 -16.29
N GLU A 241 -14.54 26.21 -17.18
CA GLU A 241 -15.03 27.59 -17.21
C GLU A 241 -16.54 27.67 -17.43
N TYR A 242 -17.08 26.86 -18.34
CA TYR A 242 -18.52 26.81 -18.58
C TYR A 242 -19.29 26.29 -17.36
N LEU A 243 -18.76 25.28 -16.66
CA LEU A 243 -19.34 24.74 -15.45
C LEU A 243 -19.36 25.80 -14.33
N ILE A 244 -18.27 26.56 -14.16
CA ILE A 244 -18.20 27.67 -13.19
C ILE A 244 -19.28 28.72 -13.49
N GLU A 245 -19.52 29.03 -14.77
CA GLU A 245 -20.56 30.00 -15.15
C GLU A 245 -21.99 29.48 -14.90
N ILE A 246 -22.23 28.20 -15.15
CA ILE A 246 -23.60 27.65 -15.18
C ILE A 246 -24.04 27.01 -13.86
N LEU A 247 -23.10 26.45 -13.09
CA LEU A 247 -23.42 25.74 -11.84
C LEU A 247 -24.15 26.63 -10.82
N PRO A 248 -23.78 27.91 -10.60
CA PRO A 248 -24.53 28.79 -9.70
C PRO A 248 -25.98 29.05 -10.13
N LYS A 249 -26.35 28.77 -11.38
CA LYS A 249 -27.75 28.90 -11.85
C LYS A 249 -28.62 27.72 -11.41
N TYR A 250 -28.01 26.63 -10.94
CA TYR A 250 -28.68 25.40 -10.50
C TYR A 250 -28.51 25.11 -9.01
N LEU A 251 -27.62 25.85 -8.33
CA LEU A 251 -27.46 25.79 -6.88
C LEU A 251 -28.22 26.98 -6.29
N GLU A 252 -29.34 26.72 -5.61
CA GLU A 252 -30.02 27.70 -4.76
C GLU A 252 -29.23 27.98 -3.47
#